data_AF-A0A7W5XZ24-F1
#
_entry.id   AF-A0A7W5XZ24-F1
#
_cell.length_a   1.000
_cell.length_b   1.000
_cell.length_c   1.000
_cell.angle_alpha   90.00
_cell.angle_beta   90.00
_cell.angle_gamma   90.00
#
_symmetry.space_group_name_H-M   'P 1'
#
loop_
_entity.id
_entity.type
_entity.pdbx_description
1 polymer ?
#
loop_
_entity_poly.entity_id
_entity_poly.type
_entity_poly.pdbx_seq_one_letter_code
_entity_poly.pdbx_strand_id
1 'polypeptide(L)'
;MTGRNGSGKSTLLRVVAGLLRPEKGTVTFSGNDGKSGRPAGEASHYLGHRNAMKSELTVAENLIFWKTFLADMPGGSGLNVDQAADAVGLAGITHLPFGYLSAGQQRRIAFAKLLVAYRPIWILDEPTAALDSSADRLFADLITTHQKSGGIVLAATHQPLGLENVQEMRMTGFAGASEGVWG
;
A
#
# COMPACT_ATOMS: atom_id res chain seq x y z
N MET A 1 6.40 2.47 10.72
CA MET A 1 5.67 2.69 11.99
C MET A 1 5.65 1.40 12.79
N THR A 2 6.07 1.47 14.05
CA THR A 2 6.09 0.34 14.99
C THR A 2 5.25 0.66 16.22
N GLY A 3 4.81 -0.35 16.96
CA GLY A 3 3.96 -0.16 18.15
C GLY A 3 3.14 -1.41 18.48
N ARG A 4 2.64 -1.49 19.71
CA ARG A 4 1.82 -2.62 20.18
C ARG A 4 0.52 -2.74 19.37
N ASN A 5 -0.11 -3.91 19.42
CA ASN A 5 -1.47 -4.07 18.89
C ASN A 5 -2.41 -3.09 19.60
N GLY A 6 -3.26 -2.41 18.84
CA GLY A 6 -4.15 -1.37 19.37
C GLY A 6 -3.50 0.01 19.57
N SER A 7 -2.25 0.22 19.20
CA SER A 7 -1.59 1.54 19.33
C SER A 7 -2.07 2.61 18.34
N GLY A 8 -3.01 2.28 17.43
CA GLY A 8 -3.56 3.21 16.44
C GLY A 8 -2.85 3.24 15.07
N LYS A 9 -1.91 2.32 14.77
CA LYS A 9 -1.16 2.29 13.49
C LYS A 9 -2.09 2.25 12.27
N SER A 10 -2.94 1.23 12.20
CA SER A 10 -3.89 1.05 11.10
C SER A 10 -4.91 2.20 11.05
N THR A 11 -5.28 2.78 12.19
CA THR A 11 -6.14 3.98 12.25
C THR A 11 -5.46 5.16 11.56
N LEU A 12 -4.19 5.45 11.90
CA LEU A 12 -3.45 6.53 11.26
C LEU A 12 -3.28 6.30 9.76
N LEU A 13 -2.91 5.08 9.35
CA LEU A 13 -2.76 4.75 7.94
C LEU A 13 -4.08 4.94 7.16
N ARG A 14 -5.23 4.54 7.74
CA ARG A 14 -6.55 4.76 7.14
C ARG A 14 -6.92 6.23 7.06
N VAL A 15 -6.52 7.06 8.02
CA VAL A 15 -6.69 8.52 7.94
C VAL A 15 -5.89 9.11 6.80
N VAL A 16 -4.61 8.74 6.66
CA VAL A 16 -3.77 9.20 5.55
C VAL A 16 -4.33 8.74 4.19
N ALA A 17 -4.83 7.50 4.13
CA ALA A 17 -5.45 6.94 2.94
C ALA A 17 -6.83 7.54 2.59
N GLY A 18 -7.40 8.41 3.44
CA GLY A 18 -8.74 8.95 3.27
C GLY A 18 -9.88 7.95 3.52
N LEU A 19 -9.56 6.77 4.07
CA LEU A 19 -10.52 5.72 4.42
C LEU A 19 -11.17 5.95 5.80
N LEU A 20 -10.61 6.85 6.60
CA LEU A 20 -11.16 7.27 7.88
C LEU A 20 -11.03 8.79 8.01
N ARG A 21 -12.12 9.47 8.39
CA ARG A 21 -12.09 10.92 8.61
C ARG A 21 -11.34 11.24 9.91
N PRO A 22 -10.37 12.16 9.92
CA PRO A 22 -9.75 12.61 11.16
C PRO A 22 -10.75 13.46 11.97
N GLU A 23 -10.66 13.40 13.30
CA GLU A 23 -11.46 14.25 14.18
C GLU A 23 -11.05 15.73 14.06
N LYS A 24 -9.75 15.99 13.93
CA LYS A 24 -9.14 17.31 13.76
C LYS A 24 -7.96 17.25 12.79
N GLY A 25 -7.65 18.38 12.17
CA GLY A 25 -6.54 18.51 11.22
C GLY A 25 -6.84 17.93 9.84
N THR A 26 -5.83 17.95 8.98
CA THR A 26 -5.94 17.52 7.58
C THR A 26 -4.66 16.82 7.15
N VAL A 27 -4.78 15.88 6.22
CA VAL A 27 -3.63 15.21 5.58
C VAL A 27 -3.64 15.52 4.10
N THR A 28 -2.61 16.24 3.64
CA THR A 28 -2.48 16.65 2.25
C THR A 28 -1.18 16.14 1.64
N PHE A 29 -1.20 15.92 0.33
CA PHE A 29 -0.01 15.63 -0.47
C PHE A 29 0.32 16.82 -1.36
N SER A 30 1.61 17.14 -1.40
CA SER A 30 2.17 18.15 -2.29
C SER A 30 3.19 17.47 -3.18
N GLY A 31 2.81 17.25 -4.44
CA GLY A 31 3.69 16.73 -5.46
C GLY A 31 4.42 17.85 -6.20
N ASN A 32 5.37 17.46 -7.06
CA ASN A 32 6.14 18.39 -7.89
C ASN A 32 5.37 18.89 -9.13
N ASP A 33 4.10 18.51 -9.29
CA ASP A 33 3.25 18.86 -10.44
C ASP A 33 2.58 20.26 -10.30
N GLY A 34 3.04 21.07 -9.34
CA GLY A 34 2.53 22.43 -9.09
C GLY A 34 1.15 22.48 -8.42
N LYS A 35 0.49 21.34 -8.20
CA LYS A 35 -0.80 21.24 -7.51
C LYS A 35 -0.56 20.79 -6.07
N SER A 36 -0.42 21.77 -5.17
CA SER A 36 -0.28 21.56 -3.72
C SER A 36 -1.63 21.32 -3.04
N GLY A 37 -1.62 20.54 -1.95
CA GLY A 37 -2.75 20.50 -1.01
C GLY A 37 -3.88 19.53 -1.34
N ARG A 38 -3.69 18.57 -2.25
CA ARG A 38 -4.70 17.54 -2.52
C ARG A 38 -4.81 16.55 -1.36
N PRO A 39 -5.95 15.88 -1.16
CA PRO A 39 -6.06 14.81 -0.17
C PRO A 39 -5.01 13.72 -0.42
N ALA A 40 -4.24 13.35 0.61
CA ALA A 40 -3.19 12.35 0.44
C ALA A 40 -3.73 11.00 -0.06
N GLY A 41 -4.95 10.64 0.33
CA GLY A 41 -5.64 9.43 -0.13
C GLY A 41 -5.77 9.32 -1.65
N GLU A 42 -6.01 10.43 -2.36
CA GLU A 42 -6.11 10.44 -3.83
C GLU A 42 -4.77 10.16 -4.51
N ALA A 43 -3.66 10.48 -3.85
CA ALA A 43 -2.31 10.21 -4.34
C ALA A 43 -1.76 8.87 -3.87
N SER A 44 -2.58 8.05 -3.18
CA SER A 44 -2.12 6.86 -2.48
C SER A 44 -2.67 5.57 -3.06
N HIS A 45 -1.86 4.53 -3.00
CA HIS A 45 -2.35 3.16 -2.88
C HIS A 45 -2.51 2.79 -1.40
N TYR A 46 -3.57 2.07 -1.06
CA TYR A 46 -3.69 1.39 0.23
C TYR A 46 -3.66 -0.13 0.02
N LEU A 47 -2.74 -0.80 0.71
CA LEU A 47 -2.61 -2.24 0.75
C LEU A 47 -2.65 -2.71 2.19
N GLY A 48 -3.76 -3.32 2.58
CA GLY A 48 -3.94 -3.89 3.91
C GLY A 48 -3.83 -5.41 3.95
N HIS A 49 -4.37 -5.98 5.01
CA HIS A 49 -4.42 -7.43 5.21
C HIS A 49 -5.20 -8.16 4.10
N ARG A 50 -6.30 -7.58 3.61
CA ARG A 50 -7.08 -8.14 2.50
C ARG A 50 -6.45 -7.79 1.16
N ASN A 51 -6.47 -8.73 0.22
CA ASN A 51 -5.94 -8.54 -1.14
C ASN A 51 -6.73 -7.54 -1.99
N ALA A 52 -7.98 -7.23 -1.61
CA ALA A 52 -8.86 -6.31 -2.33
C ALA A 52 -9.08 -6.71 -3.81
N MET A 53 -9.20 -8.01 -4.06
CA MET A 53 -9.51 -8.63 -5.35
C MET A 53 -10.81 -9.44 -5.23
N LYS A 54 -11.56 -9.55 -6.33
CA LYS A 54 -12.73 -10.43 -6.45
C LYS A 54 -12.29 -11.81 -6.90
N SER A 55 -12.69 -12.84 -6.18
CA SER A 55 -12.26 -14.23 -6.42
C SER A 55 -12.80 -14.80 -7.73
N GLU A 56 -13.97 -14.35 -8.15
CA GLU A 56 -14.68 -14.82 -9.33
C GLU A 56 -14.14 -14.21 -10.63
N LEU A 57 -13.48 -13.06 -10.53
CA LEU A 57 -12.86 -12.38 -11.66
C LEU A 57 -11.46 -12.95 -11.92
N THR A 58 -11.07 -12.94 -13.18
CA THR A 58 -9.68 -13.22 -13.59
C THR A 58 -8.71 -12.21 -12.96
N VAL A 59 -7.44 -12.61 -12.87
CA VAL A 59 -6.35 -11.71 -12.48
C VAL A 59 -6.34 -10.47 -13.37
N ALA A 60 -6.51 -10.64 -14.69
CA ALA A 60 -6.57 -9.55 -15.64
C ALA A 60 -7.72 -8.58 -15.35
N GLU A 61 -8.95 -9.08 -15.19
CA GLU A 61 -10.12 -8.23 -14.89
C GLU A 61 -9.95 -7.43 -13.60
N ASN A 62 -9.40 -8.06 -12.55
CA ASN A 62 -9.09 -7.37 -11.30
C ASN A 62 -8.08 -6.24 -11.50
N LEU A 63 -6.98 -6.50 -12.21
CA LEU A 63 -5.92 -5.51 -12.45
C LEU A 63 -6.38 -4.39 -13.39
N ILE A 64 -7.18 -4.70 -14.41
CA ILE A 64 -7.80 -3.71 -15.31
C ILE A 64 -8.76 -2.81 -14.55
N PHE A 65 -9.57 -3.38 -13.65
CA PHE A 65 -10.45 -2.61 -12.78
C PHE A 65 -9.66 -1.57 -11.99
N TRP A 66 -8.58 -2.00 -11.30
CA TRP A 66 -7.76 -1.08 -10.51
C TRP A 66 -7.05 -0.03 -11.37
N LYS A 67 -6.52 -0.42 -12.53
CA LYS A 67 -5.89 0.50 -13.48
C LYS A 67 -6.87 1.60 -13.92
N THR A 68 -8.08 1.21 -14.31
CA THR A 68 -9.12 2.13 -14.77
C THR A 68 -9.68 3.00 -13.65
N PHE A 69 -9.97 2.39 -12.50
CA PHE A 69 -10.57 3.08 -11.36
C PHE A 69 -9.63 4.15 -10.77
N LEU A 70 -8.34 3.83 -10.68
CA LEU A 70 -7.37 4.76 -10.10
C LEU A 70 -6.87 5.77 -11.14
N ALA A 71 -6.58 5.31 -12.35
CA ALA A 71 -5.77 6.04 -13.33
C ALA A 71 -4.38 6.44 -12.79
N ASP A 72 -3.51 6.89 -13.70
CA ASP A 72 -2.17 7.34 -13.33
C ASP A 72 -2.19 8.76 -12.75
N MET A 73 -1.44 8.95 -11.65
CA MET A 73 -1.13 10.30 -11.17
C MET A 73 -0.11 10.99 -12.08
N PRO A 74 -0.09 12.33 -12.15
CA PRO A 74 0.99 13.06 -12.79
C PRO A 74 2.36 12.64 -12.21
N GLY A 75 3.36 12.50 -13.08
CA GLY A 75 4.73 12.17 -12.70
C GLY A 75 5.13 10.70 -12.88
N GLY A 76 4.23 9.84 -13.35
CA GLY A 76 4.56 8.45 -13.69
C GLY A 76 3.46 7.78 -14.50
N SER A 77 3.69 6.52 -14.87
CA SER A 77 2.69 5.69 -15.54
C SER A 77 2.73 4.25 -15.03
N GLY A 78 1.54 3.66 -14.91
CA GLY A 78 1.38 2.27 -14.50
C GLY A 78 1.67 1.29 -15.63
N LEU A 79 2.20 0.13 -15.26
CA LEU A 79 2.45 -0.99 -16.17
C LEU A 79 1.15 -1.50 -16.80
N ASN A 80 1.25 -2.21 -17.92
CA ASN A 80 0.13 -3.03 -18.38
C ASN A 80 -0.04 -4.26 -17.47
N VAL A 81 -1.17 -4.95 -17.63
CA VAL A 81 -1.56 -6.07 -16.77
C VAL A 81 -0.54 -7.20 -16.77
N ASP A 82 -0.06 -7.59 -17.95
CA ASP A 82 0.88 -8.71 -18.08
C ASP A 82 2.25 -8.35 -17.54
N GLN A 83 2.73 -7.12 -17.78
CA GLN A 83 3.96 -6.59 -17.18
C GLN A 83 3.88 -6.54 -15.65
N ALA A 84 2.74 -6.12 -15.09
CA ALA A 84 2.56 -6.08 -13.65
C ALA A 84 2.52 -7.48 -13.03
N ALA A 85 1.92 -8.45 -13.71
CA ALA A 85 1.91 -9.85 -13.28
C ALA A 85 3.30 -10.49 -13.38
N ASP A 86 4.04 -10.20 -14.45
CA ASP A 86 5.43 -10.65 -14.63
C ASP A 86 6.36 -10.04 -13.57
N ALA A 87 6.21 -8.75 -13.27
CA ALA A 87 6.96 -8.07 -12.21
C ALA A 87 6.76 -8.67 -10.81
N VAL A 88 5.72 -9.49 -10.60
CA VAL A 88 5.51 -10.25 -9.36
C VAL A 88 5.77 -11.75 -9.49
N GLY A 89 6.41 -12.16 -10.58
CA GLY A 89 6.81 -13.54 -10.88
C GLY A 89 5.66 -14.45 -11.29
N LEU A 90 4.58 -13.90 -11.84
CA LEU A 90 3.35 -14.61 -12.18
C LEU A 90 2.92 -14.33 -13.63
N ALA A 91 3.90 -14.36 -14.55
CA ALA A 91 3.63 -14.28 -15.98
C ALA A 91 2.72 -15.42 -16.46
N GLY A 92 1.88 -15.12 -17.45
CA GLY A 92 1.04 -16.11 -18.15
C GLY A 92 -0.20 -16.60 -17.40
N ILE A 93 -0.41 -16.22 -16.14
CA ILE A 93 -1.59 -16.66 -15.35
C ILE A 93 -2.71 -15.61 -15.27
N THR A 94 -2.61 -14.52 -16.03
CA THR A 94 -3.55 -13.38 -15.97
C THR A 94 -4.98 -13.76 -16.36
N HIS A 95 -5.15 -14.84 -17.13
CA HIS A 95 -6.44 -15.40 -17.55
C HIS A 95 -7.15 -16.26 -16.49
N LEU A 96 -6.46 -16.65 -15.41
CA LEU A 96 -7.05 -17.50 -14.38
C LEU A 96 -7.91 -16.68 -13.41
N PRO A 97 -9.06 -17.22 -12.94
CA PRO A 97 -9.82 -16.66 -11.82
C PRO A 97 -8.93 -16.47 -10.58
N PHE A 98 -9.02 -15.32 -9.93
CA PHE A 98 -8.19 -14.99 -8.77
C PHE A 98 -8.35 -16.02 -7.63
N GLY A 99 -9.56 -16.54 -7.43
CA GLY A 99 -9.85 -17.54 -6.41
C GLY A 99 -9.14 -18.89 -6.61
N TYR A 100 -8.61 -19.17 -7.81
CA TYR A 100 -7.91 -20.43 -8.13
C TYR A 100 -6.43 -20.35 -7.76
N LEU A 101 -5.91 -19.15 -7.48
CA LEU A 101 -4.52 -18.96 -7.09
C LEU A 101 -4.32 -19.42 -5.64
N SER A 102 -3.15 -19.96 -5.35
CA SER A 102 -2.72 -20.19 -3.96
C SER A 102 -2.67 -18.87 -3.19
N ALA A 103 -2.75 -18.92 -1.85
CA ALA A 103 -2.72 -17.71 -1.02
C ALA A 103 -1.47 -16.83 -1.28
N GLY A 104 -0.30 -17.46 -1.51
CA GLY A 104 0.93 -16.74 -1.86
C GLY A 104 0.85 -16.06 -3.23
N GLN A 105 0.30 -16.74 -4.24
CA GLN A 105 0.09 -16.14 -5.57
C GLN A 105 -0.93 -15.00 -5.52
N GLN A 106 -2.04 -15.19 -4.79
CA GLN A 106 -3.03 -14.14 -4.57
C GLN A 106 -2.41 -12.90 -3.95
N ARG A 107 -1.51 -13.08 -2.96
CA ARG A 107 -0.82 -11.98 -2.31
C ARG A 107 0.15 -11.26 -3.25
N ARG A 108 0.92 -11.99 -4.07
CA ARG A 108 1.80 -11.39 -5.09
C ARG A 108 1.02 -10.63 -6.16
N ILE A 109 -0.11 -11.14 -6.63
CA ILE A 109 -1.02 -10.38 -7.52
C ILE A 109 -1.59 -9.14 -6.83
N ALA A 110 -1.84 -9.17 -5.52
CA ALA A 110 -2.23 -7.97 -4.78
C ALA A 110 -1.12 -6.90 -4.79
N PHE A 111 0.16 -7.27 -4.89
CA PHE A 111 1.27 -6.32 -5.11
C PHE A 111 1.28 -5.77 -6.54
N ALA A 112 0.96 -6.58 -7.55
CA ALA A 112 0.86 -6.13 -8.94
C ALA A 112 -0.14 -4.97 -9.11
N LYS A 113 -1.17 -4.90 -8.24
CA LYS A 113 -2.09 -3.75 -8.14
C LYS A 113 -1.37 -2.41 -7.97
N LEU A 114 -0.27 -2.38 -7.21
CA LEU A 114 0.52 -1.17 -6.97
C LEU A 114 1.21 -0.66 -8.24
N LEU A 115 1.39 -1.54 -9.23
CA LEU A 115 2.17 -1.30 -10.43
C LEU A 115 1.31 -0.91 -11.63
N VAL A 116 0.03 -1.30 -11.67
CA VAL A 116 -0.85 -1.04 -12.84
C VAL A 116 -1.37 0.40 -12.92
N ALA A 117 -1.31 1.14 -11.82
CA ALA A 117 -1.64 2.56 -11.75
C ALA A 117 -0.58 3.28 -10.92
N TYR A 118 0.06 4.29 -11.49
CA TYR A 118 1.08 5.05 -10.79
C TYR A 118 0.46 5.91 -9.67
N ARG A 119 0.93 5.69 -8.45
CA ARG A 119 0.64 6.51 -7.27
C ARG A 119 1.94 6.81 -6.53
N PRO A 120 2.24 8.08 -6.20
CA PRO A 120 3.48 8.44 -5.53
C PRO A 120 3.55 7.94 -4.08
N ILE A 121 2.42 7.69 -3.43
CA ILE A 121 2.39 7.21 -2.03
C ILE A 121 1.87 5.77 -1.97
N TRP A 122 2.61 4.88 -1.32
CA TRP A 122 2.14 3.55 -0.96
C TRP A 122 1.94 3.44 0.55
N ILE A 123 0.70 3.13 0.96
CA ILE A 123 0.32 2.94 2.35
C ILE A 123 0.13 1.45 2.58
N LEU A 124 0.95 0.89 3.46
CA LEU A 124 1.09 -0.55 3.67
C LEU A 124 0.73 -0.90 5.13
N ASP A 125 -0.34 -1.64 5.33
CA ASP A 125 -0.84 -2.02 6.65
C ASP A 125 -0.67 -3.54 6.82
N GLU A 126 0.42 -3.92 7.51
CA GLU A 126 0.87 -5.31 7.69
C GLU A 126 0.99 -6.08 6.36
N PRO A 127 1.78 -5.57 5.39
CA PRO A 127 1.79 -6.10 4.04
C PRO A 127 2.41 -7.52 3.93
N THR A 128 3.22 -7.94 4.89
CA THR A 128 3.96 -9.21 4.86
C THR A 128 3.37 -10.31 5.75
N ALA A 129 2.23 -10.06 6.42
CA ALA A 129 1.56 -11.09 7.20
C ALA A 129 1.19 -12.27 6.28
N ALA A 130 1.85 -13.42 6.47
CA ALA A 130 1.72 -14.66 5.67
C ALA A 130 2.48 -14.72 4.33
N LEU A 131 3.58 -13.98 4.16
CA LEU A 131 4.50 -14.18 3.04
C LEU A 131 5.57 -15.25 3.31
N ASP A 132 6.00 -15.93 2.25
CA ASP A 132 7.24 -16.69 2.24
C ASP A 132 8.45 -15.76 1.96
N SER A 133 9.66 -16.24 2.27
CA SER A 133 10.90 -15.46 2.10
C SER A 133 11.17 -14.95 0.67
N SER A 134 10.63 -15.61 -0.36
CA SER A 134 10.78 -15.16 -1.75
C SER A 134 9.82 -14.02 -2.08
N ALA A 135 8.61 -14.05 -1.54
CA ALA A 135 7.64 -12.98 -1.68
C ALA A 135 8.03 -11.72 -0.87
N ASP A 136 8.67 -11.89 0.30
CA ASP A 136 9.24 -10.77 1.06
C ASP A 136 10.31 -10.01 0.27
N ARG A 137 11.27 -10.75 -0.32
CA ARG A 137 12.33 -10.16 -1.16
C ARG A 137 11.76 -9.42 -2.35
N LEU A 138 10.86 -10.06 -3.08
CA LEU A 138 10.14 -9.45 -4.20
C LEU A 138 9.48 -8.13 -3.77
N PHE A 139 8.78 -8.13 -2.64
CA PHE A 139 8.08 -6.94 -2.18
C PHE A 139 9.02 -5.83 -1.73
N ALA A 140 10.13 -6.17 -1.08
CA ALA A 140 11.19 -5.23 -0.74
C ALA A 140 11.83 -4.59 -1.99
N ASP A 141 12.03 -5.37 -3.06
CA ASP A 141 12.56 -4.88 -4.33
C ASP A 141 11.59 -3.91 -5.02
N LEU A 142 10.29 -4.20 -4.99
CA LEU A 142 9.25 -3.28 -5.50
C LEU A 142 9.24 -1.97 -4.71
N ILE A 143 9.29 -2.03 -3.38
CA ILE A 143 9.36 -0.84 -2.52
C ILE A 143 10.63 -0.02 -2.84
N THR A 144 11.77 -0.68 -2.94
CA THR A 144 13.05 -0.03 -3.22
C THR A 144 13.02 0.68 -4.57
N THR A 145 12.45 0.04 -5.59
CA THR A 145 12.28 0.62 -6.93
C THR A 145 11.36 1.84 -6.89
N HIS A 146 10.25 1.75 -6.16
CA HIS A 146 9.33 2.87 -5.95
C HIS A 146 10.01 4.06 -5.27
N GLN A 147 10.76 3.82 -4.19
CA GLN A 147 11.50 4.87 -3.47
C GLN A 147 12.61 5.51 -4.31
N LYS A 148 13.37 4.71 -5.07
CA LYS A 148 14.39 5.24 -6.01
C LYS A 148 13.79 6.15 -7.08
N SER A 149 12.51 5.97 -7.39
CA SER A 149 11.76 6.82 -8.33
C SER A 149 11.11 8.04 -7.66
N GLY A 150 11.46 8.34 -6.40
CA GLY A 150 10.90 9.45 -5.62
C GLY A 150 9.58 9.11 -4.90
N GLY A 151 9.19 7.83 -4.90
CA GLY A 151 8.00 7.35 -4.22
C GLY A 151 8.11 7.36 -2.69
N ILE A 152 6.99 7.57 -2.03
CA ILE A 152 6.87 7.57 -0.57
C ILE A 152 6.20 6.28 -0.12
N VAL A 153 6.70 5.67 0.97
CA VAL A 153 6.08 4.49 1.58
C VAL A 153 5.80 4.75 3.06
N LEU A 154 4.53 4.63 3.45
CA LEU A 154 4.11 4.60 4.85
C LEU A 154 3.72 3.16 5.20
N ALA A 155 4.54 2.49 6.02
CA ALA A 155 4.29 1.11 6.41
C ALA A 155 4.05 0.97 7.92
N ALA A 156 3.01 0.25 8.30
CA ALA A 156 2.85 -0.33 9.63
C ALA A 156 3.27 -1.81 9.55
N THR A 157 4.25 -2.19 10.35
CA THR A 157 4.78 -3.55 10.35
C THR A 157 5.19 -3.97 11.75
N HIS A 158 5.09 -5.28 12.01
CA HIS A 158 5.61 -5.95 13.21
C HIS A 158 6.96 -6.62 12.96
N GLN A 159 7.34 -6.80 11.68
CA GLN A 159 8.59 -7.40 11.25
C GLN A 159 9.40 -6.38 10.41
N PRO A 160 10.73 -6.38 10.47
CA PRO A 160 11.54 -5.53 9.61
C PRO A 160 11.23 -5.83 8.14
N LEU A 161 10.94 -4.80 7.34
CA LEU A 161 10.69 -4.95 5.89
C LEU A 161 11.98 -5.05 5.06
N GLY A 162 13.15 -5.20 5.71
CA GLY A 162 14.46 -5.24 5.04
C GLY A 162 14.82 -3.96 4.27
N LEU A 163 14.17 -2.83 4.60
CA LEU A 163 14.36 -1.56 3.92
C LEU A 163 15.53 -0.77 4.53
N GLU A 164 16.32 -0.16 3.67
CA GLU A 164 17.37 0.79 4.05
C GLU A 164 16.76 2.20 4.20
N ASN A 165 17.37 3.06 5.03
CA ASN A 165 16.98 4.48 5.20
C ASN A 165 15.52 4.72 5.69
N VAL A 166 15.03 3.89 6.60
CA VAL A 166 13.67 4.04 7.17
C VAL A 166 13.67 5.06 8.31
N GLN A 167 12.77 6.04 8.25
CA GLN A 167 12.40 6.84 9.42
C GLN A 167 11.41 6.05 10.29
N GLU A 168 11.82 5.70 11.51
CA GLU A 168 10.96 4.97 12.44
C GLU A 168 10.11 5.94 13.26
N MET A 169 8.79 5.82 13.12
CA MET A 169 7.82 6.41 14.05
C MET A 169 7.29 5.32 14.99
N ARG A 170 7.63 5.42 16.27
CA ARG A 170 7.14 4.53 17.32
C ARG A 170 5.84 5.06 17.92
N MET A 171 4.76 4.30 17.77
CA MET A 171 3.48 4.60 18.41
C MET A 171 3.42 3.96 19.80
N THR A 172 3.41 4.79 20.84
CA THR A 172 3.31 4.37 22.24
C THR A 172 1.87 4.04 22.69
N GLY A 173 0.88 4.24 21.80
CA GLY A 173 -0.54 4.10 22.12
C GLY A 173 -1.08 5.29 22.91
N PHE A 174 -2.26 5.14 23.50
CA PHE A 174 -2.91 6.19 24.30
C PHE A 174 -2.33 6.36 25.71
N ALA A 175 -1.08 5.93 25.96
CA ALA A 175 -0.39 6.15 27.22
C ALA A 175 -0.10 7.66 27.38
N GLY A 176 -1.09 8.39 27.90
CA GLY A 176 -1.10 9.84 28.02
C GLY A 176 -2.48 10.49 27.90
N ALA A 177 -3.54 9.76 27.51
CA ALA A 177 -4.91 10.30 27.46
C ALA A 177 -5.70 10.10 28.77
N SER A 178 -5.07 9.55 29.80
CA SER A 178 -5.66 9.30 31.11
C SER A 178 -4.80 9.93 32.21
N GLU A 179 -4.69 11.25 32.19
CA GLU A 179 -4.48 12.10 33.37
C GLU A 179 -4.87 13.52 32.96
N GLY A 180 -6.04 13.97 33.41
CA GLY A 180 -6.72 15.14 32.91
C GLY A 180 -6.27 16.46 33.52
N VAL A 181 -6.59 17.56 32.84
CA VAL A 181 -7.02 18.83 33.45
C VAL A 181 -8.00 19.47 32.47
N TRP A 182 -9.30 19.30 32.72
CA TRP A 182 -10.27 20.33 32.34
C TRP A 182 -10.20 21.36 33.47
N GLY A 183 -9.53 22.47 33.20
CA GLY A 183 -9.54 23.69 33.99
C GLY A 183 -10.01 24.82 33.10
#